data_AF-A0A7Y6JVY1-F1
#
_entry.id   AF-A0A7Y6JVY1-F1
#
_cell.length_a   1.000
_cell.length_b   1.000
_cell.length_c   1.000
_cell.angle_alpha   90.00
_cell.angle_beta   90.00
_cell.angle_gamma   90.00
#
_symmetry.space_group_name_H-M   'P 1'
#
loop_
_entity.id
_entity.type
_entity.pdbx_description
1 polymer ?
#
loop_
_entity_poly.entity_id
_entity_poly.type
_entity_poly.pdbx_seq_one_letter_code
_entity_poly.pdbx_strand_id
1 'polypeptide(L)'
;MNRDEVLKVLPSNAEFQAAPNYGKKAFAERIIRAALDQLDAEGSEPDRWEGEHLATAIGYLLVDWYGAAITAAEKALVPSNERADPDSWARDRDTVTKRALREGLDYLAGKPARNG
;
A
#
# COMPACT_ATOMS: atom_id res chain seq x y z
N MET A 1 12.35 2.16 -2.43
CA MET A 1 11.20 3.04 -2.72
C MET A 1 11.50 4.51 -2.46
N ASN A 2 11.20 5.39 -3.42
CA ASN A 2 11.14 6.84 -3.22
C ASN A 2 9.82 7.23 -2.53
N ARG A 3 9.87 7.42 -1.21
CA ARG A 3 8.71 7.80 -0.38
C ARG A 3 8.03 9.08 -0.86
N ASP A 4 8.78 10.12 -1.13
CA ASP A 4 8.23 11.44 -1.47
C ASP A 4 7.48 11.42 -2.80
N GLU A 5 7.92 10.60 -3.75
CA GLU A 5 7.21 10.43 -5.03
C GLU A 5 5.86 9.74 -4.82
N VAL A 6 5.83 8.66 -4.04
CA VAL A 6 4.60 7.91 -3.78
C VAL A 6 3.59 8.75 -2.99
N LEU A 7 4.03 9.51 -1.99
CA LEU A 7 3.14 10.31 -1.14
C LEU A 7 2.43 11.45 -1.88
N LYS A 8 2.90 11.87 -3.07
CA LYS A 8 2.23 12.88 -3.90
C LYS A 8 0.83 12.47 -4.36
N VAL A 9 0.52 11.17 -4.34
CA VAL A 9 -0.79 10.67 -4.78
C VAL A 9 -1.86 10.75 -3.69
N LEU A 10 -1.47 11.05 -2.45
CA LEU A 10 -2.38 11.09 -1.32
C LEU A 10 -3.26 12.35 -1.34
N PRO A 11 -4.54 12.20 -0.98
CA PRO A 11 -5.38 13.35 -0.68
C PRO A 11 -4.91 14.03 0.61
N SER A 12 -5.29 15.30 0.78
CA SER A 12 -5.29 15.90 2.11
C SER A 12 -6.27 15.18 3.04
N ASN A 13 -6.08 15.30 4.35
CA ASN A 13 -7.01 14.72 5.32
C ASN A 13 -8.44 15.28 5.15
N ALA A 14 -8.59 16.56 4.83
CA ALA A 14 -9.90 17.15 4.57
C ALA A 14 -10.60 16.51 3.36
N GLU A 15 -9.89 16.33 2.24
CA GLU A 15 -10.40 15.64 1.05
C GLU A 15 -10.75 14.18 1.35
N PHE A 16 -9.92 13.48 2.11
CA PHE A 16 -10.19 12.10 2.51
C PHE A 16 -11.46 11.99 3.35
N GLN A 17 -11.62 12.84 4.37
CA GLN A 17 -12.80 12.80 5.24
C GLN A 17 -14.09 13.16 4.51
N ALA A 18 -14.03 14.13 3.60
CA ALA A 18 -15.17 14.56 2.80
C ALA A 18 -15.57 13.54 1.70
N ALA A 19 -14.67 12.64 1.32
CA ALA A 19 -14.93 11.70 0.25
C ALA A 19 -15.93 10.59 0.67
N PRO A 20 -16.84 10.20 -0.22
CA PRO A 20 -17.65 8.98 -0.04
C PRO A 20 -16.75 7.72 -0.09
N ASN A 21 -17.28 6.58 0.34
CA ASN A 21 -16.52 5.33 0.44
C ASN A 21 -15.83 4.92 -0.87
N TYR A 22 -16.47 5.11 -2.03
CA TYR A 22 -15.82 4.84 -3.33
C TYR A 22 -14.59 5.74 -3.58
N GLY A 23 -14.63 6.99 -3.11
CA GLY A 23 -13.50 7.91 -3.21
C GLY A 23 -12.37 7.52 -2.25
N LYS A 24 -12.72 7.15 -1.01
CA LYS A 24 -11.78 6.63 -0.02
C LYS A 24 -11.09 5.34 -0.49
N LYS A 25 -11.85 4.41 -1.09
CA LYS A 25 -11.34 3.22 -1.76
C LYS A 25 -10.34 3.58 -2.86
N ALA A 26 -10.71 4.50 -3.75
CA ALA A 26 -9.84 4.95 -4.84
C ALA A 26 -8.54 5.58 -4.34
N PHE A 27 -8.57 6.34 -3.24
CA PHE A 27 -7.35 6.88 -2.62
C PHE A 27 -6.43 5.78 -2.08
N ALA A 28 -6.99 4.80 -1.36
CA ALA A 28 -6.24 3.66 -0.84
C ALA A 28 -5.63 2.80 -1.97
N GLU A 29 -6.42 2.49 -3.01
CA GLU A 29 -5.92 1.76 -4.18
C GLU A 29 -4.79 2.49 -4.90
N ARG A 30 -4.87 3.83 -4.98
CA ARG A 30 -3.89 4.66 -5.67
C ARG A 30 -2.53 4.64 -4.97
N ILE A 31 -2.48 4.79 -3.64
CA ILE A 31 -1.20 4.75 -2.92
C ILE A 31 -0.57 3.35 -2.97
N ILE A 32 -1.37 2.28 -2.83
CA ILE A 32 -0.85 0.91 -2.96
C ILE A 32 -0.28 0.68 -4.37
N ARG A 33 -1.00 1.12 -5.41
CA ARG A 33 -0.54 1.03 -6.80
C ARG A 33 0.76 1.82 -7.01
N ALA A 34 0.84 3.05 -6.53
CA ALA A 34 2.03 3.88 -6.66
C ALA A 34 3.26 3.28 -5.96
N ALA A 35 3.08 2.65 -4.79
CA ALA A 35 4.17 1.91 -4.13
C ALA A 35 4.67 0.73 -4.98
N LEU A 36 3.76 -0.05 -5.57
CA LEU A 36 4.12 -1.16 -6.47
C LEU A 36 4.77 -0.68 -7.77
N ASP A 37 4.30 0.44 -8.33
CA ASP A 37 4.90 1.08 -9.52
C ASP A 37 6.32 1.57 -9.22
N GLN A 38 6.57 2.08 -8.01
CA GLN A 38 7.91 2.50 -7.58
C GLN A 38 8.87 1.31 -7.45
N LEU A 39 8.41 0.16 -6.93
CA LEU A 39 9.20 -1.09 -6.91
C LEU A 39 9.49 -1.61 -8.33
N ASP A 40 8.57 -1.41 -9.28
CA ASP A 40 8.81 -1.70 -10.70
C ASP A 40 9.87 -0.78 -11.31
N ALA A 41 9.80 0.52 -11.03
CA ALA A 41 10.79 1.49 -11.51
C ALA A 41 12.21 1.19 -10.97
N GLU A 42 12.31 0.65 -9.76
CA GLU A 42 13.56 0.25 -9.12
C GLU A 42 14.05 -1.14 -9.57
N GLY A 43 13.23 -1.90 -10.30
CA GLY A 43 13.56 -3.27 -10.71
C GLY A 43 13.68 -4.23 -9.53
N SER A 44 13.03 -3.95 -8.40
CA SER A 44 13.14 -4.69 -7.15
C SER A 44 11.83 -5.43 -6.79
N GLU A 45 11.98 -6.50 -6.01
CA GLU A 45 10.89 -7.09 -5.23
C GLU A 45 10.82 -6.37 -3.88
N PRO A 46 9.64 -6.32 -3.24
CA PRO A 46 9.55 -5.80 -1.89
C PRO A 46 10.39 -6.67 -0.95
N ASP A 47 11.04 -5.99 -0.01
CA ASP A 47 11.58 -6.66 1.16
C ASP A 47 10.46 -7.09 2.12
N ARG A 48 10.82 -7.68 3.26
CA ARG A 48 9.84 -8.21 4.19
C ARG A 48 8.96 -7.12 4.81
N TRP A 49 9.54 -5.97 5.16
CA TRP A 49 8.80 -4.84 5.73
C TRP A 49 7.79 -4.28 4.74
N GLU A 50 8.27 -4.00 3.52
CA GLU A 50 7.45 -3.46 2.42
C GLU A 50 6.33 -4.44 2.09
N GLY A 51 6.66 -5.73 1.96
CA GLY A 51 5.73 -6.79 1.64
C GLY A 51 4.64 -6.99 2.69
N GLU A 52 5.00 -7.08 3.97
CA GLU A 52 4.05 -7.24 5.07
C GLU A 52 3.07 -6.06 5.15
N HIS A 53 3.55 -4.84 5.02
CA HIS A 53 2.72 -3.65 5.10
C HIS A 53 1.83 -3.45 3.87
N LEU A 54 2.32 -3.74 2.66
CA LEU A 54 1.48 -3.71 1.45
C LEU A 54 0.40 -4.80 1.45
N ALA A 55 0.73 -6.02 1.90
CA ALA A 55 -0.25 -7.08 2.08
C ALA A 55 -1.32 -6.69 3.13
N THR A 56 -0.89 -6.07 4.23
CA THR A 56 -1.78 -5.54 5.26
C THR A 56 -2.69 -4.44 4.71
N ALA A 57 -2.16 -3.52 3.90
CA ALA A 57 -2.95 -2.46 3.27
C ALA A 57 -4.06 -3.03 2.36
N ILE A 58 -3.74 -4.04 1.56
CA ILE A 58 -4.70 -4.79 0.74
C ILE A 58 -5.75 -5.47 1.62
N GLY A 59 -5.34 -6.07 2.74
CA GLY A 59 -6.26 -6.66 3.72
C GLY A 59 -7.24 -5.64 4.32
N TYR A 60 -6.76 -4.45 4.70
CA TYR A 60 -7.64 -3.37 5.18
C TYR A 60 -8.58 -2.85 4.11
N LEU A 61 -8.12 -2.76 2.86
CA LEU A 61 -8.94 -2.38 1.72
C LEU A 61 -10.09 -3.39 1.49
N LEU A 62 -9.84 -4.68 1.69
CA LEU A 62 -10.85 -5.75 1.57
C LEU A 62 -11.99 -5.62 2.59
N VAL A 63 -11.71 -5.09 3.78
CA VAL A 63 -12.70 -4.88 4.86
C VAL A 63 -13.20 -3.44 4.94
N ASP A 64 -13.00 -2.65 3.88
CA ASP A 64 -13.43 -1.25 3.75
C ASP A 64 -12.81 -0.29 4.79
N TRP A 65 -11.70 -0.68 5.43
CA TRP A 65 -11.01 0.16 6.42
C TRP A 65 -9.97 1.08 5.75
N TYR A 66 -10.45 1.97 4.87
CA TYR A 66 -9.61 2.73 3.94
C TYR A 66 -8.53 3.59 4.60
N GLY A 67 -8.82 4.18 5.77
CA GLY A 67 -7.82 4.96 6.50
C GLY A 67 -6.65 4.10 7.00
N ALA A 68 -6.97 2.91 7.53
CA ALA A 68 -5.94 1.95 7.94
C ALA A 68 -5.17 1.40 6.74
N ALA A 69 -5.83 1.22 5.59
CA ALA A 69 -5.16 0.82 4.34
C ALA A 69 -4.13 1.87 3.90
N ILE A 70 -4.48 3.17 3.93
CA ILE A 70 -3.54 4.26 3.63
C ILE A 70 -2.37 4.24 4.62
N THR A 71 -2.63 4.21 5.92
CA THR A 71 -1.57 4.19 6.93
C THR A 71 -0.64 2.98 6.80
N ALA A 72 -1.16 1.80 6.45
CA ALA A 72 -0.33 0.63 6.18
C ALA A 72 0.53 0.82 4.93
N ALA A 73 -0.02 1.39 3.85
CA ALA A 73 0.75 1.70 2.65
C ALA A 73 1.85 2.74 2.94
N GLU A 74 1.57 3.78 3.72
CA GLU A 74 2.57 4.76 4.16
C GLU A 74 3.71 4.11 4.96
N LYS A 75 3.40 3.15 5.85
CA LYS A 75 4.42 2.40 6.59
C LYS A 75 5.34 1.61 5.66
N ALA A 76 4.82 1.03 4.59
CA ALA A 76 5.65 0.33 3.60
C ALA A 76 6.71 1.26 2.97
N LEU A 77 6.47 2.57 2.91
CA LEU A 77 7.37 3.56 2.32
C LEU A 77 8.48 4.04 3.26
N VAL A 78 8.49 3.62 4.52
CA VAL A 78 9.53 4.01 5.48
C VAL A 78 10.89 3.52 4.95
N PRO A 79 11.89 4.40 4.77
CA PRO A 79 13.24 4.01 4.35
C PRO A 79 13.86 2.98 5.28
N SER A 80 14.67 2.05 4.76
CA SER A 80 15.22 0.95 5.56
C SER A 80 15.97 1.44 6.81
N ASN A 81 16.72 2.55 6.72
CA ASN A 81 17.47 3.15 7.83
C ASN A 81 16.61 3.81 8.92
N GLU A 82 15.31 3.98 8.70
CA GLU A 82 14.35 4.53 9.67
C GLU A 82 13.50 3.44 10.35
N ARG A 83 13.64 2.18 9.91
CA ARG A 83 12.88 1.04 10.47
C ARG A 83 13.53 0.54 11.75
N ALA A 84 12.71 -0.02 12.63
CA ALA A 84 13.23 -0.76 13.77
C ALA A 84 13.92 -2.04 13.27
N ASP A 85 15.17 -2.29 13.68
CA ASP A 85 15.95 -3.46 13.27
C ASP A 85 16.07 -3.61 11.73
N PRO A 86 16.77 -2.67 11.05
CA PRO A 86 16.82 -2.60 9.59
C PRO A 86 17.32 -3.88 8.90
N ASP A 87 18.22 -4.61 9.56
CA ASP A 87 18.85 -5.82 9.00
C ASP A 87 17.92 -7.04 9.03
N SER A 88 16.88 -7.02 9.88
CA SER A 88 15.91 -8.12 10.02
C SER A 88 14.87 -8.20 8.90
N TRP A 89 14.74 -7.15 8.09
CA TRP A 89 13.70 -7.03 7.05
C TRP A 89 14.11 -7.56 5.69
N ALA A 90 15.28 -8.20 5.59
CA ALA A 90 15.71 -8.84 4.37
C ALA A 90 14.64 -9.82 3.86
N ARG A 91 14.46 -9.84 2.54
CA ARG A 91 13.54 -10.77 1.87
C ARG A 91 13.93 -12.22 2.16
N ASP A 92 12.94 -13.04 2.49
CA ASP A 92 13.06 -14.48 2.61
C ASP A 92 12.13 -15.21 1.62
N ARG A 93 12.06 -16.54 1.73
CA ARG A 93 11.21 -17.39 0.87
C ARG A 93 9.70 -17.16 1.07
N ASP A 94 9.30 -16.68 2.23
CA ASP A 94 7.92 -16.51 2.67
C ASP A 94 7.44 -15.06 2.43
N THR A 95 8.34 -14.18 2.02
CA THR A 95 8.04 -12.79 1.67
C THR A 95 7.18 -12.72 0.40
N VAL A 96 6.06 -12.00 0.50
CA VAL A 96 5.13 -11.81 -0.62
C VAL A 96 5.83 -11.22 -1.85
N THR A 97 5.40 -11.63 -3.04
CA THR A 97 5.91 -11.09 -4.30
C THR A 97 5.09 -9.87 -4.72
N LYS A 98 5.73 -8.96 -5.45
CA LYS A 98 5.04 -7.83 -6.11
C LYS A 98 3.90 -8.32 -7.01
N ARG A 99 4.10 -9.43 -7.72
CA ARG A 99 3.05 -10.08 -8.53
C ARG A 99 1.81 -10.44 -7.68
N ALA A 100 2.02 -11.12 -6.55
CA ALA A 100 0.92 -11.49 -5.65
C ALA A 100 0.19 -10.25 -5.09
N LEU A 101 0.93 -9.19 -4.75
CA LEU A 101 0.33 -7.92 -4.32
C LEU A 101 -0.52 -7.27 -5.42
N ARG A 102 -0.05 -7.26 -6.67
CA ARG A 102 -0.83 -6.76 -7.81
C ARG A 102 -2.09 -7.58 -8.06
N GLU A 103 -1.98 -8.92 -8.05
CA GLU A 103 -3.13 -9.82 -8.18
C GLU A 103 -4.18 -9.56 -7.08
N GLY A 104 -3.74 -9.33 -5.84
CA GLY A 104 -4.61 -8.97 -4.72
C GLY A 104 -5.32 -7.61 -4.92
N LEU A 105 -4.60 -6.61 -5.44
CA LEU A 105 -5.16 -5.30 -5.75
C LEU A 105 -6.16 -5.34 -6.91
N ASP A 106 -5.86 -6.10 -7.98
CA ASP A 106 -6.74 -6.25 -9.13
C ASP A 106 -8.03 -7.01 -8.76
N TYR A 107 -7.94 -8.00 -7.87
CA TYR A 107 -9.11 -8.65 -7.28
C TYR A 107 -10.03 -7.65 -6.55
N LEU A 108 -9.47 -6.66 -5.85
CA LEU A 108 -10.23 -5.63 -5.15
C LEU A 108 -10.81 -4.57 -6.09
N ALA A 109 -10.14 -4.27 -7.20
CA ALA A 109 -10.67 -3.34 -8.21
C ALA A 109 -12.01 -3.83 -8.78
N GLY A 110 -12.19 -5.15 -8.90
CA GLY A 110 -13.46 -5.78 -9.29
C GLY A 110 -14.57 -5.74 -8.24
N LYS A 111 -14.27 -5.32 -7.00
CA LYS A 111 -15.26 -5.21 -5.91
C LYS A 111 -15.67 -3.76 -5.70
N PRO A 112 -16.96 -3.39 -5.80
CA PRO A 112 -17.39 -2.05 -5.46
C PRO A 112 -17.17 -1.79 -3.96
N ALA A 113 -16.91 -0.53 -3.61
CA ALA A 113 -16.92 -0.10 -2.21
C ALA A 113 -18.29 -0.44 -1.60
N ARG A 114 -18.32 -0.93 -0.36
CA ARG A 114 -19.60 -1.08 0.34
C ARG A 114 -20.20 0.31 0.60
N ASN A 115 -21.45 0.49 0.19
CA ASN A 115 -22.25 1.62 0.63
C ASN A 115 -22.39 1.50 2.15
N GLY A 116 -21.77 2.43 2.88
CA GLY A 116 -21.97 2.58 4.33
C GLY A 116 -23.32 3.19 4.62
#